data_AF-A0A372IWY3-F1
#
_entry.id   AF-A0A372IWY3-F1
#
_cell.length_a   1.000
_cell.length_b   1.000
_cell.length_c   1.000
_cell.angle_alpha   90.00
_cell.angle_beta   90.00
_cell.angle_gamma   90.00
#
_symmetry.space_group_name_H-M   'P 1'
#
loop_
_entity.id
_entity.type
_entity.pdbx_description
1 polymer ?
#
loop_
_entity_poly.entity_id
_entity_poly.type
_entity_poly.pdbx_seq_one_letter_code
_entity_poly.pdbx_strand_id
1 'polypeptide(L)'
;MTFTEARGLVARGDLAGNNTFDVLVAVARRGSVGDRDQARELLIRLLARRNKIPPGADGLLQALVREHGLYPYLRDVVELSVADRLAYEAHRPESMTDDRIVFHTEQALVYERLLAGENVVLSAPTSFGKSLVVDAILARQDFRNAAVVVPTIALMDECRRRMSRLDHKYKIVTHGSQALEARNLFVMTQERLLEVRELPPLDFFVIDEFYKLDPAHSDERSNRLNIVFHRLLNTGAQYYLLVLRN
;
A
#
# COMPACT_ATOMS: atom_id res chain seq x y z
N MET A 1 26.05 21.53 -1.38
CA MET A 1 25.71 20.42 -2.28
C MET A 1 24.33 20.64 -2.88
N THR A 2 24.19 20.49 -4.19
CA THR A 2 22.91 20.50 -4.90
C THR A 2 22.21 19.14 -4.79
N PHE A 3 20.91 19.09 -5.04
CA PHE A 3 20.17 17.82 -5.01
C PHE A 3 20.67 16.83 -6.07
N THR A 4 21.07 17.31 -7.25
CA THR A 4 21.64 16.49 -8.33
C THR A 4 22.98 15.86 -7.91
N GLU A 5 23.85 16.62 -7.24
CA GLU A 5 25.10 16.10 -6.70
C GLU A 5 24.85 15.02 -5.65
N ALA A 6 23.89 15.25 -4.74
CA ALA A 6 23.49 14.27 -3.73
C ALA A 6 22.97 12.97 -4.36
N ARG A 7 22.15 13.05 -5.43
CA ARG A 7 21.72 11.87 -6.20
C ARG A 7 22.91 11.11 -6.78
N GLY A 8 23.90 11.82 -7.32
CA GLY A 8 25.12 11.23 -7.87
C GLY A 8 25.95 10.49 -6.81
N LEU A 9 26.12 11.06 -5.62
CA LEU A 9 26.84 10.42 -4.51
C LEU A 9 26.12 9.16 -4.03
N VAL A 10 24.80 9.26 -3.82
CA VAL A 10 23.98 8.09 -3.47
C VAL A 10 24.13 7.03 -4.55
N ALA A 11 23.99 7.37 -5.84
CA ALA A 11 24.12 6.41 -6.94
C ALA A 11 25.45 5.64 -6.95
N ARG A 12 26.57 6.33 -6.70
CA ARG A 12 27.91 5.71 -6.59
C ARG A 12 28.12 4.98 -5.25
N GLY A 13 27.27 5.24 -4.27
CA GLY A 13 27.44 4.78 -2.89
C GLY A 13 28.65 5.41 -2.20
N ASP A 14 29.00 6.63 -2.60
CA ASP A 14 30.05 7.44 -1.98
C ASP A 14 29.45 8.23 -0.81
N LEU A 15 29.38 7.54 0.34
CA LEU A 15 28.72 8.02 1.56
C LEU A 15 29.71 8.13 2.74
N ALA A 16 31.02 8.12 2.46
CA ALA A 16 32.03 8.22 3.51
C ALA A 16 32.18 9.67 4.03
N GLY A 17 32.51 9.81 5.32
CA GLY A 17 32.78 11.11 5.93
C GLY A 17 31.62 12.09 5.81
N ASN A 18 31.94 13.34 5.43
CA ASN A 18 30.96 14.44 5.35
C ASN A 18 29.93 14.27 4.22
N ASN A 19 30.20 13.43 3.22
CA ASN A 19 29.28 13.20 2.09
C ASN A 19 27.91 12.70 2.58
N THR A 20 27.88 11.84 3.61
CA THR A 20 26.61 11.38 4.20
C THR A 20 25.81 12.56 4.76
N PHE A 21 26.45 13.42 5.56
CA PHE A 21 25.76 14.54 6.19
C PHE A 21 25.21 15.51 5.13
N ASP A 22 26.00 15.81 4.10
CA ASP A 22 25.56 16.69 3.01
C ASP A 22 24.39 16.10 2.21
N VAL A 23 24.39 14.78 1.98
CA VAL A 23 23.26 14.07 1.35
C VAL A 23 22.01 14.16 2.23
N LEU A 24 22.13 13.94 3.56
CA LEU A 24 21.00 14.06 4.49
C LEU A 24 20.44 15.50 4.49
N VAL A 25 21.31 16.52 4.49
CA VAL A 25 20.91 17.93 4.37
C VAL A 25 20.20 18.19 3.04
N ALA A 26 20.67 17.62 1.93
CA ALA A 26 20.04 17.76 0.63
C ALA A 26 18.64 17.12 0.61
N VAL A 27 18.47 15.95 1.22
CA VAL A 27 17.17 15.29 1.40
C VAL A 27 16.24 16.17 2.23
N ALA A 28 16.67 16.61 3.41
CA ALA A 28 15.89 17.45 4.31
C ALA A 28 15.41 18.74 3.61
N ARG A 29 16.33 19.49 3.00
CA ARG A 29 16.01 20.74 2.29
C ARG A 29 15.02 20.52 1.15
N ARG A 30 15.20 19.44 0.37
CA ARG A 30 14.29 19.12 -0.74
C ARG A 30 12.90 18.75 -0.21
N GLY A 31 12.83 18.04 0.92
CA GLY A 31 11.58 17.67 1.58
C GLY A 31 10.81 18.86 2.15
N SER A 32 11.49 19.85 2.74
CA SER A 32 10.82 20.98 3.39
C SER A 32 10.39 22.11 2.44
N VAL A 33 11.17 22.40 1.39
CA VAL A 33 10.96 23.60 0.54
C VAL A 33 10.64 23.24 -0.91
N GLY A 34 10.82 21.98 -1.31
CA GLY A 34 10.72 21.56 -2.70
C GLY A 34 9.76 20.41 -2.93
N ASP A 35 10.27 19.36 -3.55
CA ASP A 35 9.51 18.20 -3.99
C ASP A 35 9.72 17.06 -2.98
N ARG A 36 8.71 16.84 -2.14
CA ARG A 36 8.73 15.80 -1.09
C ARG A 36 8.83 14.40 -1.67
N ASP A 37 8.30 14.15 -2.87
CA ASP A 37 8.36 12.85 -3.52
C ASP A 37 9.78 12.55 -4.00
N GLN A 38 10.47 13.52 -4.61
CA GLN A 38 11.87 13.36 -4.98
C GLN A 38 12.77 13.17 -3.75
N ALA A 39 12.52 13.92 -2.68
CA ALA A 39 13.26 13.76 -1.43
C ALA A 39 13.07 12.36 -0.84
N ARG A 40 11.82 11.87 -0.79
CA ARG A 40 11.46 10.52 -0.34
C ARG A 40 12.09 9.44 -1.22
N GLU A 41 12.09 9.63 -2.55
CA GLU A 41 12.73 8.72 -3.49
C GLU A 41 14.24 8.60 -3.23
N LEU A 42 14.93 9.74 -3.06
CA LEU A 42 16.36 9.74 -2.74
C LEU A 42 16.64 9.11 -1.37
N LEU A 43 15.79 9.36 -0.38
CA LEU A 43 15.88 8.73 0.94
C LEU A 43 15.74 7.20 0.87
N ILE A 44 14.80 6.68 0.08
CA ILE A 44 14.68 5.23 -0.16
C ILE A 44 15.94 4.67 -0.84
N ARG A 45 16.51 5.38 -1.83
CA ARG A 45 17.77 4.98 -2.47
C ARG A 45 18.96 5.03 -1.52
N LEU A 46 18.95 5.94 -0.54
CA LEU A 46 19.95 6.04 0.51
C LEU A 46 19.81 4.86 1.50
N LEU A 47 18.58 4.53 1.92
CA LEU A 47 18.28 3.37 2.76
C LEU A 47 18.73 2.04 2.12
N ALA A 48 18.59 1.91 0.80
CA ALA A 48 19.10 0.75 0.06
C ALA A 48 20.63 0.58 0.17
N ARG A 49 21.35 1.63 0.58
CA ARG A 49 22.81 1.63 0.81
C ARG A 49 23.17 1.88 2.28
N ARG A 50 22.28 1.55 3.23
CA ARG A 50 22.47 1.84 4.67
C ARG A 50 23.77 1.28 5.24
N ASN A 51 24.28 0.18 4.72
CA ASN A 51 25.56 -0.40 5.13
C ASN A 51 26.78 0.48 4.81
N LYS A 52 26.65 1.47 3.92
CA LYS A 52 27.68 2.45 3.59
C LYS A 52 27.57 3.74 4.41
N ILE A 53 26.53 3.87 5.22
CA ILE A 53 26.26 5.05 6.05
C ILE A 53 27.04 4.91 7.35
N PRO A 54 27.85 5.90 7.75
CA PRO A 54 28.55 5.87 9.04
C PRO A 54 27.56 5.72 10.21
N PRO A 55 27.86 4.91 11.24
CA PRO A 55 26.96 4.69 12.38
C PRO A 55 26.53 5.99 13.09
N GLY A 56 27.41 6.99 13.17
CA GLY A 56 27.10 8.28 13.79
C GLY A 56 26.03 9.10 13.06
N ALA A 57 25.71 8.77 11.81
CA ALA A 57 24.65 9.42 11.04
C ALA A 57 23.30 8.69 11.13
N ASP A 58 23.23 7.53 11.82
CA ASP A 58 22.02 6.71 11.84
C ASP A 58 20.84 7.43 12.49
N GLY A 59 21.07 8.14 13.60
CA GLY A 59 20.01 8.92 14.27
C GLY A 59 19.40 9.99 13.36
N LEU A 60 20.23 10.67 12.54
CA LEU A 60 19.75 11.65 11.56
C LEU A 60 18.97 10.98 10.42
N LEU A 61 19.45 9.83 9.94
CA LEU A 61 18.74 9.05 8.94
C LEU A 61 17.37 8.60 9.46
N GLN A 62 17.29 8.05 10.68
CA GLN A 62 16.04 7.60 11.29
C GLN A 62 15.06 8.77 11.51
N ALA A 63 15.57 9.96 11.89
CA ALA A 63 14.75 11.16 11.98
C ALA A 63 14.11 11.54 10.62
N LEU A 64 14.88 11.54 9.53
CA LEU A 64 14.36 11.80 8.19
C LEU A 64 13.38 10.71 7.72
N VAL A 65 13.66 9.44 8.03
CA VAL A 65 12.74 8.33 7.75
C VAL A 65 11.39 8.58 8.41
N ARG A 66 11.39 8.96 9.68
CA ARG A 66 10.16 9.30 10.41
C ARG A 66 9.44 10.52 9.80
N GLU A 67 10.17 11.59 9.51
CA GLU A 67 9.63 12.82 8.90
C GLU A 67 8.95 12.55 7.55
N HIS A 68 9.51 11.65 6.74
CA HIS A 68 8.94 11.23 5.47
C HIS A 68 7.85 10.14 5.60
N GLY A 69 7.45 9.76 6.83
CA GLY A 69 6.43 8.74 7.06
C GLY A 69 6.85 7.34 6.63
N LEU A 70 8.16 7.08 6.58
CA LEU A 70 8.77 5.82 6.15
C LEU A 70 8.98 4.82 7.31
N TYR A 71 8.03 4.76 8.26
CA TYR A 71 8.12 3.93 9.47
C TYR A 71 8.56 2.47 9.28
N PRO A 72 8.17 1.74 8.21
CA PRO A 72 8.66 0.38 7.96
C PRO A 72 10.19 0.25 7.82
N TYR A 73 10.89 1.37 7.58
CA TYR A 73 12.33 1.43 7.43
C TYR A 73 13.08 1.82 8.72
N LEU A 74 12.37 2.16 9.79
CA LEU A 74 13.00 2.36 11.10
C LEU A 74 13.59 1.03 11.59
N ARG A 75 14.75 1.11 12.25
CA ARG A 75 15.42 -0.07 12.82
C ARG A 75 15.70 0.15 14.29
N ASP A 76 16.00 -0.96 14.97
CA ASP A 76 16.42 -0.93 16.37
C ASP A 76 15.38 -0.19 17.21
N VAL A 77 14.09 -0.47 16.92
CA VAL A 77 12.92 0.27 17.44
C VAL A 77 12.92 0.35 18.97
N VAL A 78 13.48 -0.65 19.65
CA VAL A 78 13.60 -0.67 21.11
C VAL A 78 14.56 0.41 21.63
N GLU A 79 15.57 0.78 20.84
CA GLU A 79 16.59 1.79 21.16
C GLU A 79 16.17 3.22 20.78
N LEU A 80 15.07 3.35 20.03
CA LEU A 80 14.51 4.65 19.67
C LEU A 80 14.00 5.40 20.91
N SER A 81 13.92 6.73 20.78
CA SER A 81 13.32 7.57 21.82
C SER A 81 11.87 7.16 22.08
N VAL A 82 11.35 7.44 23.29
CA VAL A 82 9.94 7.13 23.63
C VAL A 82 8.96 7.77 22.63
N ALA A 83 9.25 9.00 22.18
CA ALA A 83 8.43 9.69 21.19
C ALA A 83 8.45 8.99 19.83
N ASP A 84 9.61 8.50 19.39
CA ASP A 84 9.75 7.78 18.12
C ASP A 84 9.08 6.40 18.18
N ARG A 85 9.20 5.70 19.32
CA ARG A 85 8.52 4.43 19.57
C ARG A 85 7.01 4.58 19.55
N LEU A 86 6.48 5.61 20.22
CA LEU A 86 5.05 5.91 20.19
C LEU A 86 4.57 6.18 18.75
N ALA A 87 5.33 6.98 17.99
CA ALA A 87 5.00 7.27 16.61
C ALA A 87 5.02 6.01 15.73
N TYR A 88 5.99 5.11 15.93
CA TYR A 88 6.07 3.83 15.24
C TYR A 88 4.87 2.92 15.56
N GLU A 89 4.53 2.76 16.84
CA GLU A 89 3.39 1.94 17.26
C GLU A 89 2.05 2.52 16.80
N ALA A 90 1.91 3.85 16.71
CA ALA A 90 0.72 4.49 16.16
C ALA A 90 0.47 4.17 14.66
N HIS A 91 1.49 3.68 13.95
CA HIS A 91 1.35 3.27 12.55
C HIS A 91 1.22 1.74 12.41
N ARG A 92 1.11 1.00 13.51
CA ARG A 92 0.90 -0.44 13.49
C ARG A 92 -0.59 -0.73 13.26
N PRO A 93 -0.98 -1.45 12.19
CA PRO A 93 -2.35 -1.91 12.04
C PRO A 93 -2.75 -2.86 13.17
N GLU A 94 -3.93 -2.64 13.72
CA GLU A 94 -4.57 -3.63 14.59
C GLU A 94 -4.93 -4.89 13.77
N SER A 95 -4.85 -6.06 14.40
CA SER A 95 -5.33 -7.34 13.85
C SER A 95 -4.52 -7.97 12.70
N MET A 96 -3.27 -7.54 12.46
CA MET A 96 -2.35 -8.31 11.62
C MET A 96 -1.71 -9.45 12.42
N THR A 97 -1.57 -10.62 11.81
CA THR A 97 -0.93 -11.80 12.43
C THR A 97 0.59 -11.66 12.61
N ASP A 98 1.21 -10.71 11.91
CA ASP A 98 2.64 -10.43 12.04
C ASP A 98 2.83 -9.08 12.75
N ASP A 99 3.25 -9.15 14.02
CA ASP A 99 3.55 -8.01 14.89
C ASP A 99 4.77 -7.18 14.42
N ARG A 100 5.31 -7.42 13.23
CA ARG A 100 6.36 -6.59 12.62
C ARG A 100 5.82 -5.68 11.51
N ILE A 101 4.56 -5.85 11.12
CA ILE A 101 3.94 -5.01 10.11
C ILE A 101 3.65 -3.63 10.72
N VAL A 102 4.18 -2.59 10.08
CA VAL A 102 3.90 -1.18 10.35
C VAL A 102 3.64 -0.49 9.03
N PHE A 103 2.79 0.54 9.06
CA PHE A 103 2.42 1.30 7.89
C PHE A 103 3.32 2.51 7.64
N HIS A 104 3.46 2.87 6.38
CA HIS A 104 3.74 4.26 6.00
C HIS A 104 2.63 5.18 6.48
N THR A 105 2.92 6.45 6.74
CA THR A 105 1.90 7.43 7.17
C THR A 105 0.71 7.49 6.22
N GLU A 106 0.96 7.45 4.91
CA GLU A 106 -0.13 7.49 3.93
C GLU A 106 -0.97 6.20 3.93
N GLN A 107 -0.37 5.04 4.20
CA GLN A 107 -1.10 3.78 4.34
C GLN A 107 -1.99 3.82 5.60
N ALA A 108 -1.46 4.31 6.72
CA ALA A 108 -2.22 4.47 7.95
C ALA A 108 -3.41 5.42 7.77
N LEU A 109 -3.21 6.55 7.08
CA LEU A 109 -4.30 7.48 6.76
C LEU A 109 -5.42 6.83 5.94
N VAL A 110 -5.08 6.04 4.93
CA VAL A 110 -6.08 5.32 4.12
C VAL A 110 -6.80 4.28 4.97
N TYR A 111 -6.05 3.52 5.79
CA TYR A 111 -6.60 2.52 6.68
C TYR A 111 -7.62 3.11 7.67
N GLU A 112 -7.29 4.22 8.33
CA GLU A 112 -8.21 4.92 9.26
C GLU A 112 -9.51 5.38 8.58
N ARG A 113 -9.41 5.94 7.36
CA ARG A 113 -10.60 6.32 6.58
C ARG A 113 -11.47 5.12 6.25
N LEU A 114 -10.86 4.01 5.86
CA LEU A 114 -11.58 2.77 5.60
C LEU A 114 -12.23 2.23 6.89
N LEU A 115 -11.57 2.31 8.05
CA LEU A 115 -12.17 1.95 9.33
C LEU A 115 -13.36 2.85 9.70
N ALA A 116 -13.32 4.12 9.32
CA ALA A 116 -14.43 5.06 9.50
C ALA A 116 -15.63 4.80 8.55
N GLY A 117 -15.54 3.78 7.68
CA GLY A 117 -16.59 3.48 6.70
C GLY A 117 -16.55 4.38 5.46
N GLU A 118 -15.49 5.18 5.27
CA GLU A 118 -15.37 6.05 4.09
C GLU A 118 -15.03 5.23 2.85
N ASN A 119 -15.55 5.69 1.72
CA ASN A 119 -15.14 5.24 0.40
C ASN A 119 -13.83 5.94 -0.01
N VAL A 120 -12.81 5.18 -0.42
CA VAL A 120 -11.50 5.73 -0.75
C VAL A 120 -11.10 5.47 -2.20
N VAL A 121 -10.65 6.52 -2.87
CA VAL A 121 -9.95 6.42 -4.17
C VAL A 121 -8.51 6.87 -3.95
N LEU A 122 -7.57 5.95 -4.08
CA LEU A 122 -6.15 6.21 -3.87
C LEU A 122 -5.40 6.23 -5.19
N SER A 123 -4.73 7.34 -5.46
CA SER A 123 -3.78 7.47 -6.55
C SER A 123 -2.36 7.56 -5.99
N ALA A 124 -1.60 6.47 -6.10
CA ALA A 124 -0.31 6.32 -5.42
C ALA A 124 0.70 5.51 -6.25
N PRO A 125 2.02 5.78 -6.11
CA PRO A 125 3.07 5.05 -6.81
C PRO A 125 3.05 3.55 -6.48
N THR A 126 3.60 2.72 -7.36
CA THR A 126 3.64 1.25 -7.21
C THR A 126 4.33 0.80 -5.91
N SER A 127 5.29 1.58 -5.42
CA SER A 127 6.01 1.35 -4.16
C SER A 127 5.20 1.62 -2.88
N PHE A 128 3.96 2.11 -2.99
CA PHE A 128 3.11 2.45 -1.83
C PHE A 128 2.70 1.23 -0.99
N GLY A 129 2.84 -0.01 -1.48
CA GLY A 129 2.45 -1.21 -0.71
C GLY A 129 0.93 -1.30 -0.48
N LYS A 130 0.13 -0.95 -1.49
CA LYS A 130 -1.34 -0.86 -1.45
C LYS A 130 -2.03 -2.12 -0.90
N SER A 131 -1.48 -3.29 -1.26
CA SER A 131 -1.96 -4.61 -0.84
C SER A 131 -2.06 -4.76 0.68
N LEU A 132 -1.12 -4.16 1.43
CA LEU A 132 -1.07 -4.29 2.88
C LEU A 132 -2.27 -3.64 3.58
N VAL A 133 -2.76 -2.52 3.03
CA VAL A 133 -3.96 -1.85 3.56
C VAL A 133 -5.20 -2.71 3.32
N VAL A 134 -5.30 -3.34 2.14
CA VAL A 134 -6.39 -4.28 1.81
C VAL A 134 -6.40 -5.46 2.78
N ASP A 135 -5.22 -6.01 3.09
CA ASP A 135 -5.10 -7.10 4.05
C ASP A 135 -5.55 -6.71 5.45
N ALA A 136 -5.07 -5.56 5.93
CA ALA A 136 -5.37 -5.08 7.26
C ALA A 136 -6.87 -4.78 7.43
N ILE A 137 -7.52 -4.16 6.44
CA ILE A 137 -8.95 -3.84 6.54
C ILE A 137 -9.81 -5.12 6.53
N LEU A 138 -9.50 -6.08 5.66
CA LEU A 138 -10.22 -7.37 5.58
C LEU A 138 -10.02 -8.22 6.86
N ALA A 139 -8.84 -8.14 7.48
CA ALA A 139 -8.56 -8.78 8.75
C ALA A 139 -9.33 -8.11 9.90
N ARG A 140 -9.31 -6.77 9.96
CA ARG A 140 -9.86 -5.99 11.08
C ARG A 140 -11.39 -5.89 11.10
N GLN A 141 -12.01 -5.74 9.93
CA GLN A 141 -13.45 -5.54 9.78
C GLN A 141 -14.17 -6.86 9.51
N ASP A 142 -15.34 -7.04 10.12
CA ASP A 142 -16.13 -8.28 10.02
C ASP A 142 -17.12 -8.23 8.87
N PHE A 143 -16.63 -7.93 7.67
CA PHE A 143 -17.42 -8.04 6.44
C PHE A 143 -18.00 -9.45 6.32
N ARG A 144 -19.24 -9.55 5.88
CA ARG A 144 -19.87 -10.82 5.54
C ARG A 144 -19.42 -11.25 4.15
N ASN A 145 -19.50 -10.36 3.17
CA ASN A 145 -18.97 -10.63 1.84
C ASN A 145 -18.13 -9.46 1.35
N ALA A 146 -16.94 -9.76 0.83
CA ALA A 146 -16.07 -8.76 0.23
C ALA A 146 -15.48 -9.24 -1.11
N ALA A 147 -15.11 -8.31 -1.97
CA ALA A 147 -14.46 -8.61 -3.24
C ALA A 147 -13.13 -7.87 -3.42
N VAL A 148 -12.13 -8.54 -4.00
CA VAL A 148 -10.87 -7.97 -4.44
C VAL A 148 -10.71 -8.30 -5.92
N VAL A 149 -10.92 -7.28 -6.75
CA VAL A 149 -10.80 -7.37 -8.20
C VAL A 149 -9.41 -6.97 -8.63
N VAL A 150 -8.72 -7.86 -9.34
CA VAL A 150 -7.35 -7.67 -9.83
C VAL A 150 -7.27 -7.79 -11.34
N PRO A 151 -6.26 -7.22 -12.01
CA PRO A 151 -6.29 -7.07 -13.46
C PRO A 151 -5.85 -8.33 -14.23
N THR A 152 -5.23 -9.32 -13.57
CA THR A 152 -4.76 -10.55 -14.23
C THR A 152 -4.93 -11.80 -13.37
N ILE A 153 -4.97 -12.97 -14.01
CA ILE A 153 -5.02 -14.27 -13.31
C ILE A 153 -3.79 -14.47 -12.42
N ALA A 154 -2.61 -14.03 -12.86
CA ALA A 154 -1.38 -14.13 -12.06
C ALA A 154 -1.49 -13.34 -10.74
N LEU A 155 -2.02 -12.11 -10.80
CA LEU A 155 -2.27 -11.30 -9.61
C LEU A 155 -3.42 -11.85 -8.77
N MET A 156 -4.40 -12.52 -9.38
CA MET A 156 -5.44 -13.24 -8.65
C MET A 156 -4.85 -14.39 -7.85
N ASP A 157 -3.96 -15.19 -8.43
CA ASP A 157 -3.29 -16.29 -7.73
C ASP A 157 -2.36 -15.79 -6.61
N GLU A 158 -1.65 -14.70 -6.84
CA GLU A 158 -0.87 -14.03 -5.80
C GLU A 158 -1.75 -13.52 -4.66
N CYS A 159 -2.83 -12.80 -4.99
CA CYS A 159 -3.77 -12.29 -4.01
C CYS A 159 -4.41 -13.42 -3.22
N ARG A 160 -4.84 -14.50 -3.88
CA ARG A 160 -5.40 -15.70 -3.23
C ARG A 160 -4.41 -16.30 -2.21
N ARG A 161 -3.15 -16.47 -2.60
CA ARG A 161 -2.10 -16.99 -1.70
C ARG A 161 -1.86 -16.06 -0.50
N ARG A 162 -1.90 -14.75 -0.71
CA ARG A 162 -1.75 -13.76 0.37
C ARG A 162 -2.96 -13.72 1.31
N MET A 163 -4.16 -13.95 0.77
CA MET A 163 -5.41 -13.92 1.51
C MET A 163 -5.68 -15.22 2.29
N SER A 164 -4.98 -16.33 2.03
CA SER A 164 -5.18 -17.61 2.73
C SER A 164 -5.00 -17.52 4.25
N ARG A 165 -4.25 -16.52 4.74
CA ARG A 165 -4.21 -16.22 6.18
C ARG A 165 -5.58 -15.89 6.80
N LEU A 166 -6.55 -15.48 5.97
CA LEU A 166 -7.92 -15.17 6.35
C LEU A 166 -8.89 -16.35 6.08
N ASP A 167 -8.39 -17.56 5.76
CA ASP A 167 -9.22 -18.76 5.52
C ASP A 167 -10.06 -19.15 6.76
N HIS A 168 -9.61 -18.76 7.96
CA HIS A 168 -10.36 -18.95 9.20
C HIS A 168 -11.58 -18.02 9.33
N LYS A 169 -11.64 -16.94 8.52
CA LYS A 169 -12.66 -15.88 8.57
C LYS A 169 -13.57 -15.88 7.34
N TYR A 170 -13.02 -16.20 6.17
CA TYR A 170 -13.72 -16.18 4.90
C TYR A 170 -13.47 -17.45 4.10
N LYS A 171 -14.49 -17.88 3.36
CA LYS A 171 -14.26 -18.73 2.20
C LYS A 171 -13.67 -17.89 1.06
N ILE A 172 -12.46 -18.22 0.62
CA ILE A 172 -11.85 -17.56 -0.54
C ILE A 172 -12.43 -18.15 -1.84
N VAL A 173 -13.10 -17.31 -2.62
CA VAL A 173 -13.78 -17.68 -3.85
C VAL A 173 -13.03 -17.10 -5.05
N THR A 174 -12.55 -17.94 -5.95
CA THR A 174 -11.77 -17.52 -7.14
C THR A 174 -12.38 -17.97 -8.46
N HIS A 175 -13.51 -18.68 -8.41
CA HIS A 175 -14.25 -19.13 -9.58
C HIS A 175 -15.76 -19.06 -9.34
N GLY A 176 -16.54 -18.64 -10.34
CA GLY A 176 -17.97 -18.39 -10.19
C GLY A 176 -18.84 -19.62 -9.94
N SER A 177 -18.30 -20.83 -10.12
CA SER A 177 -19.00 -22.09 -9.83
C SER A 177 -18.77 -22.63 -8.42
N GLN A 178 -17.90 -22.01 -7.62
CA GLN A 178 -17.66 -22.46 -6.25
C GLN A 178 -18.86 -22.15 -5.37
N ALA A 179 -19.26 -23.11 -4.53
CA ALA A 179 -20.33 -22.91 -3.57
C ALA A 179 -19.96 -21.81 -2.57
N LEU A 180 -20.91 -20.94 -2.23
CA LEU A 180 -20.69 -19.89 -1.24
C LEU A 180 -20.92 -20.41 0.18
N GLU A 181 -20.37 -19.73 1.16
CA GLU A 181 -20.58 -19.97 2.59
C GLU A 181 -21.18 -18.74 3.29
N ALA A 182 -21.26 -18.76 4.62
CA ALA A 182 -21.81 -17.65 5.40
C ALA A 182 -21.00 -16.35 5.21
N ARG A 183 -19.68 -16.47 5.03
CA ARG A 183 -18.76 -15.36 4.78
C ARG A 183 -17.83 -15.67 3.61
N ASN A 184 -17.73 -14.75 2.64
CA ASN A 184 -17.01 -14.99 1.38
C ASN A 184 -16.07 -13.82 1.04
N LEU A 185 -14.87 -14.16 0.58
CA LEU A 185 -13.92 -13.22 -0.01
C LEU A 185 -13.69 -13.60 -1.48
N PHE A 186 -14.29 -12.84 -2.39
CA PHE A 186 -14.13 -13.02 -3.82
C PHE A 186 -12.78 -12.43 -4.26
N VAL A 187 -11.83 -13.27 -4.66
CA VAL A 187 -10.55 -12.83 -5.23
C VAL A 187 -10.56 -13.21 -6.71
N MET A 188 -10.87 -12.24 -7.57
CA MET A 188 -11.21 -12.52 -8.97
C MET A 188 -10.61 -11.50 -9.93
N THR A 189 -10.44 -11.90 -11.18
CA THR A 189 -10.27 -10.93 -12.27
C THR A 189 -11.62 -10.32 -12.65
N GLN A 190 -11.59 -9.29 -13.47
CA GLN A 190 -12.80 -8.64 -14.00
C GLN A 190 -13.66 -9.67 -14.77
N GLU A 191 -13.03 -10.50 -15.60
CA GLU A 191 -13.71 -11.54 -16.40
C GLU A 191 -14.42 -12.56 -15.51
N ARG A 192 -13.71 -13.10 -14.52
CA ARG A 192 -14.27 -14.13 -13.64
C ARG A 192 -15.40 -13.61 -12.77
N LEU A 193 -15.34 -12.34 -12.36
CA LEU A 193 -16.42 -11.73 -11.61
C LEU A 193 -17.69 -11.58 -12.47
N LEU A 194 -17.56 -11.31 -13.77
CA LEU A 194 -18.71 -11.24 -14.69
C LEU A 194 -19.37 -12.62 -14.89
N GLU A 195 -18.62 -13.71 -14.77
CA GLU A 195 -19.14 -15.08 -14.86
C GLU A 195 -19.96 -15.50 -13.64
N VAL A 196 -19.80 -14.82 -12.49
CA VAL A 196 -20.63 -15.07 -11.31
C VAL A 196 -22.07 -14.67 -11.65
N ARG A 197 -23.01 -15.61 -11.64
CA ARG A 197 -24.42 -15.29 -11.98
C ARG A 197 -25.08 -14.40 -10.94
N GLU A 198 -24.98 -14.79 -9.68
CA GLU A 198 -25.58 -14.08 -8.55
C GLU A 198 -24.50 -13.78 -7.51
N LEU A 199 -24.12 -12.52 -7.40
CA LEU A 199 -23.26 -12.06 -6.32
C LEU A 199 -24.13 -11.80 -5.08
N PRO A 200 -23.74 -12.31 -3.90
CA PRO A 200 -24.41 -11.92 -2.66
C PRO A 200 -24.19 -10.42 -2.41
N PRO A 201 -25.00 -9.79 -1.55
CA PRO A 201 -24.73 -8.44 -1.08
C PRO A 201 -23.31 -8.36 -0.52
N LEU A 202 -22.55 -7.37 -1.00
CA LEU A 202 -21.19 -7.11 -0.53
C LEU A 202 -21.22 -5.98 0.49
N ASP A 203 -20.32 -6.06 1.47
CA ASP A 203 -20.09 -4.99 2.44
C ASP A 203 -18.87 -4.14 2.03
N PHE A 204 -17.92 -4.76 1.34
CA PHE A 204 -16.68 -4.10 0.92
C PHE A 204 -16.17 -4.61 -0.43
N PHE A 205 -15.60 -3.74 -1.26
CA PHE A 205 -14.83 -4.19 -2.42
C PHE A 205 -13.59 -3.34 -2.72
N VAL A 206 -12.62 -3.98 -3.35
CA VAL A 206 -11.39 -3.37 -3.86
C VAL A 206 -11.31 -3.58 -5.36
N ILE A 207 -10.93 -2.55 -6.08
CA ILE A 207 -10.55 -2.66 -7.49
C ILE A 207 -9.12 -2.17 -7.65
N ASP A 208 -8.23 -3.08 -8.01
CA ASP A 208 -6.86 -2.74 -8.37
C ASP A 208 -6.79 -2.24 -9.84
N GLU A 209 -5.87 -1.32 -10.11
CA GLU A 209 -5.70 -0.66 -11.41
C GLU A 209 -6.96 -0.02 -12.03
N PHE A 210 -7.73 0.72 -11.23
CA PHE A 210 -8.98 1.39 -11.65
C PHE A 210 -8.82 2.43 -12.77
N TYR A 211 -7.61 2.92 -13.04
CA TYR A 211 -7.36 4.02 -13.99
C TYR A 211 -7.61 3.68 -15.47
N LYS A 212 -7.89 2.41 -15.80
CA LYS A 212 -8.26 1.98 -17.15
C LYS A 212 -9.69 2.36 -17.55
N LEU A 213 -10.36 3.24 -16.82
CA LEU A 213 -11.70 3.74 -17.12
C LEU A 213 -11.74 5.01 -17.97
N ASP A 214 -10.60 5.54 -18.38
CA ASP A 214 -10.56 6.70 -19.28
C ASP A 214 -11.28 6.37 -20.61
N PRO A 215 -12.39 7.06 -20.95
CA PRO A 215 -13.13 6.87 -22.19
C PRO A 215 -12.28 7.07 -23.45
N ALA A 216 -11.15 7.78 -23.36
CA ALA A 216 -10.21 7.96 -24.45
C ALA A 216 -9.49 6.65 -24.85
N HIS A 217 -9.48 5.65 -23.95
CA HIS A 217 -8.95 4.31 -24.19
C HIS A 217 -10.12 3.34 -24.35
N SER A 218 -10.73 3.33 -25.54
CA SER A 218 -11.87 2.52 -25.94
C SER A 218 -11.54 1.02 -26.11
N ASP A 219 -10.86 0.44 -25.13
CA ASP A 219 -10.43 -0.96 -25.17
C ASP A 219 -11.45 -1.87 -24.46
N GLU A 220 -11.54 -3.13 -24.88
CA GLU A 220 -12.52 -4.10 -24.38
C GLU A 220 -12.42 -4.28 -22.85
N ARG A 221 -11.20 -4.14 -22.30
CA ARG A 221 -10.93 -4.22 -20.86
C ARG A 221 -11.55 -3.07 -20.07
N SER A 222 -11.53 -1.85 -20.61
CA SER A 222 -12.13 -0.67 -19.98
C SER A 222 -13.64 -0.85 -19.82
N ASN A 223 -14.29 -1.42 -20.85
CA ASN A 223 -15.71 -1.74 -20.82
C ASN A 223 -16.06 -2.81 -19.79
N ARG A 224 -15.26 -3.88 -19.69
CA ARG A 224 -15.47 -4.93 -18.67
C ARG A 224 -15.33 -4.37 -17.26
N LEU A 225 -14.31 -3.53 -17.02
CA LEU A 225 -14.11 -2.89 -15.72
C LEU A 225 -15.29 -1.99 -15.35
N ASN A 226 -15.86 -1.23 -16.30
CA ASN A 226 -17.07 -0.42 -16.07
C ASN A 226 -18.27 -1.27 -15.65
N ILE A 227 -18.51 -2.40 -16.33
CA ILE A 227 -19.62 -3.31 -16.00
C ILE A 227 -19.41 -3.90 -14.59
N VAL A 228 -18.19 -4.36 -14.29
CA VAL A 228 -17.82 -4.85 -12.96
C VAL A 228 -18.03 -3.79 -11.89
N PHE A 229 -17.54 -2.57 -12.13
CA PHE A 229 -17.67 -1.48 -11.18
C PHE A 229 -19.13 -1.13 -10.91
N HIS A 230 -19.95 -0.98 -11.96
CA HIS A 230 -21.38 -0.70 -11.80
C HIS A 230 -22.10 -1.82 -11.05
N ARG A 231 -21.75 -3.08 -11.34
CA ARG A 231 -22.31 -4.24 -10.63
C ARG A 231 -21.96 -4.24 -9.14
N LEU A 232 -20.72 -3.91 -8.80
CA LEU A 232 -20.25 -3.81 -7.42
C LEU A 232 -20.86 -2.60 -6.70
N LEU A 233 -20.93 -1.44 -7.34
CA LEU A 233 -21.56 -0.24 -6.78
C LEU A 233 -23.02 -0.45 -6.40
N ASN A 234 -23.77 -1.20 -7.22
CA ASN A 234 -25.18 -1.49 -6.95
C ASN A 234 -25.41 -2.35 -5.70
N THR A 235 -24.37 -2.93 -5.11
CA THR A 235 -24.46 -3.63 -3.81
C THR A 235 -24.54 -2.67 -2.63
N GLY A 236 -24.18 -1.39 -2.81
CA GLY A 236 -24.09 -0.41 -1.72
C GLY A 236 -22.85 -0.58 -0.83
N ALA A 237 -21.94 -1.49 -1.20
CA ALA A 237 -20.71 -1.77 -0.46
C ALA A 237 -19.79 -0.55 -0.35
N GLN A 238 -19.05 -0.49 0.75
CA GLN A 238 -17.90 0.39 0.88
C GLN A 238 -16.83 -0.01 -0.16
N TYR A 239 -16.08 0.95 -0.69
CA TYR A 239 -15.06 0.66 -1.69
C TYR A 239 -13.69 1.29 -1.45
N TYR A 240 -12.69 0.59 -1.97
CA TYR A 240 -11.32 1.07 -2.08
C TYR A 240 -10.80 0.89 -3.52
N LEU A 241 -10.64 2.00 -4.24
CA LEU A 241 -10.20 1.99 -5.64
C LEU A 241 -8.74 2.41 -5.74
N LEU A 242 -7.94 1.61 -6.45
CA LEU A 242 -6.50 1.84 -6.57
C LEU A 242 -6.14 2.31 -7.98
N VAL A 243 -5.49 3.47 -8.07
CA VAL A 243 -5.02 4.09 -9.30
C VAL A 243 -3.49 4.12 -9.24
N LEU A 244 -2.82 3.45 -10.18
CA LEU A 244 -1.36 3.53 -10.31
C LEU A 244 -0.97 4.86 -10.95
N ARG A 245 -0.08 5.60 -10.29
CA ARG A 245 0.67 6.69 -10.93
C ARG A 245 1.98 6.12 -11.45
N ASN A 246 2.21 6.27 -12.75
CA ASN A 246 3.51 6.00 -13.38
C ASN A 246 4.47 7.18 -13.14
#